data_AF-A0A133UEY6-F1
#
_entry.id   AF-A0A133UEY6-F1
#
_cell.length_a   1.000
_cell.length_b   1.000
_cell.length_c   1.000
_cell.angle_alpha   90.00
_cell.angle_beta   90.00
_cell.angle_gamma   90.00
#
_symmetry.space_group_name_H-M   'P 1'
#
loop_
_entity.id
_entity.type
_entity.pdbx_description
1 polymer ?
#
loop_
_entity_poly.entity_id
_entity_poly.type
_entity_poly.pdbx_seq_one_letter_code
_entity_poly.pdbx_strand_id
1 'polypeptide(L)'
;MKVKVLESFRYEGKKYEEGSIVDLPESVGRRVIEKGYGAETEKEPPTLDLEEEGEGRKGPRWKRKIWISEDRNLGISVWPPGGKFDSPSVTLEESRRDDSGDWQTNRLYLPTGSSLLALSEHMKSAWNEVQKIKTKEKEE
;
A
#
# COMPACT_ATOMS: atom_id res chain seq x y z
N MET A 1 -9.62 -16.95 12.49
CA MET A 1 -8.61 -15.91 12.74
C MET A 1 -7.55 -16.02 11.66
N LYS A 2 -7.26 -14.94 10.94
CA LYS A 2 -6.21 -14.95 9.91
C LYS A 2 -4.84 -14.83 10.56
N VAL A 3 -3.96 -15.76 10.25
CA VAL A 3 -2.59 -15.81 10.73
C VAL A 3 -1.66 -15.89 9.53
N LYS A 4 -0.64 -15.03 9.50
CA LYS A 4 0.46 -15.16 8.54
C LYS A 4 1.46 -16.17 9.08
N VAL A 5 1.74 -17.23 8.32
CA VAL A 5 2.71 -18.26 8.71
C VAL A 5 4.12 -17.70 8.55
N LEU A 6 4.89 -17.70 9.64
CA LEU A 6 6.28 -17.24 9.65
C LEU A 6 7.26 -18.41 9.51
N GLU A 7 6.86 -19.60 9.91
CA GLU A 7 7.65 -20.82 9.77
C GLU A 7 6.71 -21.98 9.45
N SER A 8 7.08 -22.84 8.51
CA SER A 8 6.20 -23.90 8.05
C SER A 8 5.84 -24.87 9.18
N PHE A 9 4.54 -25.11 9.38
CA PHE A 9 4.04 -26.03 10.41
C PHE A 9 2.98 -26.98 9.86
N ARG A 10 2.67 -28.05 10.60
CA ARG A 10 1.67 -29.04 10.21
C ARG A 10 0.53 -29.06 11.21
N TYR A 11 -0.70 -28.98 10.71
CA TYR A 11 -1.91 -29.02 11.54
C TYR A 11 -3.02 -29.79 10.77
N GLU A 12 -3.69 -30.70 11.46
CA GLU A 12 -4.70 -31.63 10.87
C GLU A 12 -4.24 -32.36 9.59
N GLY A 13 -2.96 -32.78 9.56
CA GLY A 13 -2.38 -33.48 8.41
C GLY A 13 -2.04 -32.57 7.22
N LYS A 14 -2.52 -31.32 7.22
CA LYS A 14 -2.18 -30.30 6.21
C LYS A 14 -0.88 -29.59 6.60
N LYS A 15 0.00 -29.40 5.62
CA LYS A 15 1.23 -28.62 5.77
C LYS A 15 0.93 -27.19 5.37
N TYR A 16 1.31 -26.25 6.22
CA TYR A 16 1.17 -24.81 6.00
C TYR A 16 2.56 -24.23 5.73
N GLU A 17 2.69 -23.55 4.60
CA GLU A 17 3.99 -23.04 4.13
C GLU A 17 4.24 -21.63 4.65
N GLU A 18 5.52 -21.32 4.86
CA GLU A 18 5.97 -20.00 5.28
C GLU A 18 5.52 -18.92 4.27
N GLY A 19 5.08 -17.77 4.78
CA GLY A 19 4.56 -16.66 4.00
C GLY A 19 3.08 -16.76 3.63
N SER A 20 2.42 -17.91 3.82
CA SER A 20 0.99 -18.07 3.54
C SER A 20 0.11 -17.41 4.61
N ILE A 21 -1.06 -16.90 4.22
CA ILE A 21 -2.08 -16.41 5.15
C ILE A 21 -3.15 -17.49 5.26
N VAL A 22 -3.38 -17.96 6.48
CA VAL A 22 -4.26 -19.09 6.76
C VAL A 22 -5.33 -18.66 7.75
N ASP A 23 -6.58 -19.06 7.50
CA ASP A 23 -7.65 -18.86 8.46
C ASP A 23 -7.72 -20.09 9.37
N LEU A 24 -7.38 -19.89 10.64
CA LEU A 24 -7.36 -20.94 11.65
C LEU A 24 -8.42 -20.68 12.72
N PRO A 25 -8.94 -21.74 13.36
CA PRO A 25 -9.72 -21.60 14.58
C PRO A 25 -8.95 -20.75 15.60
N GLU A 26 -9.65 -19.87 16.31
CA GLU A 26 -9.02 -18.86 17.16
C GLU A 26 -8.08 -19.46 18.23
N SER A 27 -8.46 -20.61 18.79
CA SER A 27 -7.65 -21.38 19.75
C SER A 27 -6.35 -21.92 19.14
N VAL A 28 -6.36 -22.25 17.85
CA VAL A 28 -5.21 -22.76 17.10
C VAL A 28 -4.33 -21.60 16.64
N GLY A 29 -4.95 -20.54 16.11
CA GLY A 29 -4.25 -19.32 15.69
C GLY A 29 -3.43 -18.70 16.82
N ARG A 30 -4.03 -18.56 18.01
CA ARG A 30 -3.31 -18.08 19.20
C ARG A 30 -2.10 -18.94 19.56
N ARG A 31 -2.24 -20.28 19.52
CA ARG A 31 -1.11 -21.20 19.79
C ARG A 31 0.00 -21.11 18.74
N VAL A 32 -0.36 -20.91 17.47
CA VAL A 32 0.61 -20.75 16.37
C VAL A 32 1.39 -19.45 16.55
N ILE A 33 0.73 -18.37 16.97
CA ILE A 33 1.36 -17.08 17.28
C ILE A 33 2.24 -17.16 18.52
N GLU A 34 1.73 -17.71 19.61
CA GLU A 34 2.45 -17.86 20.89
C GLU A 34 3.72 -18.70 20.73
N LYS A 35 3.69 -19.72 19.87
CA LYS A 35 4.84 -20.56 19.56
C LYS A 35 5.80 -19.98 18.51
N GLY A 36 5.51 -18.81 17.97
CA GLY A 36 6.35 -18.12 16.98
C GLY A 36 6.22 -18.61 15.54
N TYR A 37 5.30 -19.55 15.26
CA TYR A 37 5.08 -20.08 13.91
C TYR A 37 4.21 -19.17 13.03
N GLY A 38 3.59 -18.12 13.60
CA GLY A 38 2.80 -17.17 12.84
C GLY A 38 2.58 -15.83 13.53
N ALA A 39 2.04 -14.86 12.80
CA ALA A 39 1.70 -13.53 13.28
C ALA A 39 0.20 -13.24 13.05
N GLU A 40 -0.43 -12.57 14.02
CA GLU A 40 -1.80 -12.06 13.87
C GLU A 40 -1.82 -11.01 12.77
N THR A 41 -2.54 -11.30 11.70
CA THR A 41 -2.90 -10.28 10.71
C THR A 41 -4.17 -9.61 11.20
N GLU A 42 -4.04 -8.41 11.78
CA GLU A 42 -5.17 -7.48 11.91
C GLU A 42 -5.85 -7.39 10.55
N LYS A 43 -7.19 -7.33 10.54
CA LYS A 43 -7.97 -7.18 9.30
C LYS A 43 -7.41 -6.00 8.53
N GLU A 44 -6.58 -6.27 7.52
CA GLU A 44 -6.26 -5.26 6.53
C GLU A 44 -7.60 -4.75 5.99
N PRO A 45 -7.85 -3.42 6.02
CA PRO A 45 -9.02 -2.87 5.35
C PRO A 45 -8.98 -3.33 3.91
N PRO A 46 -10.15 -3.54 3.26
CA PRO A 46 -10.22 -4.19 1.97
C PRO A 46 -9.22 -3.54 1.03
N THR A 47 -8.21 -4.31 0.63
CA THR A 47 -7.54 -4.03 -0.62
C THR A 47 -8.66 -4.06 -1.64
N LEU A 48 -8.93 -2.93 -2.30
CA LEU A 48 -9.68 -2.96 -3.55
C LEU A 48 -8.88 -3.88 -4.47
N ASP A 49 -9.28 -5.16 -4.49
CA ASP A 49 -9.03 -6.05 -5.61
C ASP A 49 -9.75 -5.36 -6.78
N LEU A 50 -9.00 -4.52 -7.49
CA LEU A 50 -9.30 -4.32 -8.90
C LEU A 50 -9.20 -5.72 -9.47
N GLU A 51 -10.35 -6.29 -9.83
CA GLU A 51 -10.47 -7.56 -10.53
C GLU A 51 -9.27 -7.73 -11.47
N GLU A 52 -8.62 -8.89 -11.40
CA GLU A 52 -7.70 -9.34 -12.42
C GLU A 52 -8.48 -9.46 -13.74
N GLU A 53 -8.73 -8.32 -14.39
CA GLU A 53 -9.14 -8.27 -15.77
C GLU A 53 -7.92 -8.57 -16.63
N GLY A 54 -7.77 -9.86 -16.93
CA GLY A 54 -7.16 -10.34 -18.16
C GLY A 54 -5.68 -10.70 -18.03
N GLU A 55 -5.40 -11.95 -18.41
CA GLU A 55 -4.09 -12.46 -18.79
C GLU A 55 -3.30 -11.40 -19.59
N GLY A 56 -2.21 -10.88 -19.00
CA GLY A 56 -1.18 -10.11 -19.72
C GLY A 56 -0.87 -8.70 -19.20
N ARG A 57 -1.62 -8.12 -18.27
CA ARG A 57 -1.30 -6.78 -17.72
C ARG A 57 -0.24 -6.86 -16.61
N LYS A 58 0.99 -6.48 -16.92
CA LYS A 58 2.04 -6.29 -15.90
C LYS A 58 1.57 -5.21 -14.91
N GLY A 59 1.40 -5.59 -13.65
CA GLY A 59 1.11 -4.68 -12.54
C GLY A 59 2.19 -3.61 -12.34
N PRO A 60 2.04 -2.72 -11.35
CA PRO A 60 3.02 -1.67 -11.10
C PRO A 60 4.36 -2.33 -10.73
N ARG A 61 5.45 -1.82 -11.32
CA ARG A 61 6.81 -2.30 -11.04
C ARG A 61 7.22 -1.96 -9.61
N TRP A 62 6.68 -0.87 -9.08
CA TRP A 62 6.92 -0.44 -7.71
C TRP A 62 5.69 0.28 -7.17
N LYS A 63 5.40 0.08 -5.89
CA LYS A 63 4.33 0.77 -5.17
C LYS A 63 4.76 1.08 -3.74
N ARG A 64 4.39 2.25 -3.23
CA ARG A 64 4.54 2.63 -1.82
C ARG A 64 3.26 3.26 -1.31
N LYS A 65 2.81 2.83 -0.14
CA LYS A 65 1.71 3.45 0.60
C LYS A 65 2.28 4.17 1.84
N ILE A 66 1.76 5.35 2.11
CA ILE A 66 2.14 6.22 3.24
C ILE A 66 0.87 6.53 4.01
N TRP A 67 0.79 6.09 5.25
CA TRP A 67 -0.32 6.42 6.14
C TRP A 67 -0.09 7.80 6.76
N ILE A 68 -1.09 8.68 6.63
CA ILE A 68 -1.09 10.00 7.26
C ILE A 68 -1.84 9.91 8.60
N SER A 69 -2.93 9.14 8.63
CA SER A 69 -3.80 8.91 9.78
C SER A 69 -4.59 7.61 9.57
N GLU A 70 -5.37 7.18 10.56
CA GLU A 70 -6.21 5.97 10.48
C GLU A 70 -7.23 6.04 9.32
N ASP A 71 -7.64 7.25 8.96
CA ASP A 71 -8.64 7.55 7.93
C ASP A 71 -8.03 8.08 6.63
N ARG A 72 -6.69 8.14 6.49
CA ARG A 72 -6.06 8.72 5.28
C ARG A 72 -4.72 8.10 4.92
N ASN A 73 -4.56 7.74 3.65
CA ASN A 73 -3.27 7.30 3.10
C ASN A 73 -3.00 7.84 1.70
N LEU A 74 -1.72 7.90 1.35
CA LEU A 74 -1.22 8.23 0.02
C LEU A 74 -0.56 7.01 -0.62
N GLY A 75 -0.91 6.72 -1.86
CA GLY A 75 -0.29 5.71 -2.70
C GLY A 75 0.56 6.34 -3.80
N ILE A 76 1.73 5.77 -4.04
CA ILE A 76 2.57 6.09 -5.20
C ILE A 76 2.83 4.78 -5.94
N SER A 77 2.52 4.74 -7.23
CA SER A 77 2.75 3.57 -8.09
C SER A 77 3.54 3.95 -9.33
N VAL A 78 4.54 3.13 -9.69
CA VAL A 78 5.34 3.27 -10.91
C VAL A 78 4.99 2.11 -11.83
N TRP A 79 4.46 2.41 -13.00
CA TRP A 79 4.04 1.43 -13.98
C TRP A 79 5.10 1.28 -15.07
N PRO A 80 5.46 0.03 -15.44
CA PRO A 80 6.22 -0.18 -16.66
C PRO A 80 5.37 0.23 -17.88
N PRO A 81 6.01 0.48 -19.03
CA PRO A 81 5.26 0.61 -20.28
C PRO A 81 4.50 -0.69 -20.56
N GLY A 82 3.23 -0.59 -20.92
CA GLY A 82 2.34 -1.72 -21.23
C GLY A 82 0.97 -1.64 -20.56
N GLY A 83 0.00 -2.39 -21.11
CA GLY A 83 -1.38 -2.43 -20.61
C GLY A 83 -2.12 -1.11 -20.86
N LYS A 84 -2.17 -0.23 -19.84
CA LYS A 84 -2.94 1.04 -19.86
C LYS A 84 -2.12 2.25 -20.31
N PHE A 85 -0.78 2.15 -20.32
CA PHE A 85 0.11 3.26 -20.65
C PHE A 85 1.15 2.85 -21.70
N ASP A 86 1.29 3.68 -22.73
CA ASP A 86 2.28 3.46 -23.80
C ASP A 86 3.72 3.81 -23.36
N SER A 87 3.88 4.48 -22.21
CA SER A 87 5.17 4.86 -21.63
C SER A 87 5.20 4.62 -20.12
N PRO A 88 6.39 4.51 -19.48
CA PRO A 88 6.48 4.40 -18.03
C PRO A 88 5.73 5.54 -17.35
N SER A 89 4.85 5.23 -16.42
CA SER A 89 3.96 6.23 -15.79
C SER A 89 4.03 6.18 -14.28
N VAL A 90 3.71 7.31 -13.65
CA VAL A 90 3.58 7.40 -12.20
C VAL A 90 2.15 7.79 -11.86
N THR A 91 1.59 7.12 -10.86
CA THR A 91 0.26 7.41 -10.34
C THR A 91 0.38 7.79 -8.87
N LEU A 92 -0.28 8.88 -8.49
CA LEU A 92 -0.50 9.26 -7.11
C LEU A 92 -1.95 8.96 -6.74
N GLU A 93 -2.16 8.37 -5.59
CA GLU A 93 -3.47 8.04 -5.05
C GLU A 93 -3.59 8.69 -3.68
N GLU A 94 -4.71 9.33 -3.42
CA GLU A 94 -5.10 9.76 -2.09
C GLU A 94 -6.37 9.02 -1.72
N SER A 95 -6.28 8.21 -0.67
CA SER A 95 -7.44 7.50 -0.11
C SER A 95 -7.81 8.15 1.22
N ARG A 96 -9.09 8.48 1.38
CA ARG A 96 -9.67 9.02 2.61
C ARG A 96 -10.94 8.25 2.97
N ARG A 97 -11.13 8.01 4.26
CA ARG A 97 -12.37 7.44 4.80
C ARG A 97 -13.39 8.55 5.04
N ASP A 98 -14.61 8.37 4.56
CA ASP A 98 -15.72 9.28 4.84
C ASP A 98 -16.42 8.94 6.17
N ASP A 99 -17.40 9.76 6.55
CA ASP A 99 -18.14 9.64 7.80
C ASP A 99 -19.00 8.37 7.87
N SER A 100 -19.25 7.71 6.74
CA SER A 100 -19.96 6.41 6.67
C SER A 100 -19.01 5.23 6.88
N GLY A 101 -17.69 5.49 6.94
CA GLY A 101 -16.67 4.48 7.05
C GLY A 101 -16.21 3.91 5.71
N ASP A 102 -16.63 4.51 4.59
CA ASP A 102 -16.27 4.07 3.24
C ASP A 102 -15.00 4.78 2.75
N TRP A 103 -14.18 4.07 1.98
CA TRP A 103 -12.94 4.60 1.43
C TRP A 103 -13.17 5.23 0.06
N GLN A 104 -12.92 6.53 -0.03
CA GLN A 104 -12.87 7.28 -1.28
C GLN A 104 -11.42 7.42 -1.73
N THR A 105 -11.12 7.07 -3.00
CA THR A 105 -9.77 7.20 -3.55
C THR A 105 -9.75 8.12 -4.75
N ASN A 106 -9.02 9.23 -4.63
CA ASN A 106 -8.70 10.11 -5.74
C ASN A 106 -7.39 9.67 -6.38
N ARG A 107 -7.37 9.53 -7.70
CA ARG A 107 -6.20 9.09 -8.46
C ARG A 107 -5.76 10.18 -9.43
N LEU A 108 -4.51 10.60 -9.32
CA LEU A 108 -3.85 11.53 -10.22
C LEU A 108 -2.77 10.79 -11.03
N TYR A 109 -2.79 10.98 -12.35
CA TYR A 109 -1.75 10.49 -13.23
C TYR A 109 -0.71 11.59 -13.45
N LEU A 110 0.55 11.27 -13.22
CA LEU A 110 1.64 12.20 -13.42
C LEU A 110 2.17 12.15 -14.86
N PRO A 111 2.74 13.26 -15.35
CA PRO A 111 3.43 13.29 -16.64
C PRO A 111 4.63 12.32 -16.66
N THR A 112 5.07 11.94 -17.86
CA THR A 112 6.15 10.96 -18.06
C THR A 112 7.46 11.62 -18.49
N GLY A 113 8.58 10.89 -18.41
CA GLY A 113 9.88 11.32 -18.94
C GLY A 113 10.46 12.58 -18.29
N SER A 114 10.94 13.53 -19.11
CA SER A 114 11.56 14.78 -18.66
C SER A 114 10.63 15.69 -17.85
N SER A 115 9.33 15.66 -18.15
CA SER A 115 8.32 16.43 -17.41
C SER A 115 8.15 15.96 -15.97
N LEU A 116 8.35 14.66 -15.69
CA LEU A 116 8.34 14.13 -14.32
C LEU A 116 9.54 14.62 -13.51
N LEU A 117 10.72 14.71 -14.14
CA LEU A 117 11.92 15.26 -13.50
C LEU A 117 11.71 16.74 -13.15
N ALA A 118 11.22 17.54 -14.09
CA ALA A 118 10.91 18.94 -13.85
C ALA A 118 9.87 19.11 -12.72
N LEU A 119 8.80 18.31 -12.73
CA LEU A 119 7.81 18.30 -11.65
C LEU A 119 8.45 17.95 -10.30
N SER A 120 9.36 16.98 -10.24
CA SER A 120 10.03 16.60 -9.00
C SER A 120 10.87 17.74 -8.41
N GLU A 121 11.55 18.51 -9.25
CA GLU A 121 12.31 19.69 -8.82
C GLU A 121 11.38 20.81 -8.34
N HIS A 122 10.26 21.05 -9.03
CA HIS A 122 9.24 21.98 -8.56
C HIS A 122 8.65 21.55 -7.21
N MET A 123 8.37 20.26 -7.00
CA MET A 123 7.86 19.75 -5.73
C MET A 123 8.88 19.90 -4.59
N LYS A 124 10.17 19.63 -4.84
CA LYS A 124 11.24 19.89 -3.86
C LYS A 124 11.32 21.37 -3.50
N SER A 125 11.27 22.26 -4.50
CA SER A 125 11.29 23.70 -4.27
C SER A 125 10.08 24.15 -3.45
N ALA A 126 8.88 23.68 -3.79
CA ALA A 126 7.66 24.00 -3.04
C ALA A 126 7.75 23.49 -1.59
N TRP A 127 8.28 22.30 -1.37
CA TRP A 127 8.52 21.78 -0.01
C TRP A 127 9.46 22.66 0.80
N ASN A 128 10.55 23.13 0.20
CA ASN A 128 11.49 24.02 0.88
C ASN A 128 10.83 25.35 1.28
N GLU A 129 9.96 25.92 0.45
CA GLU A 129 9.18 27.11 0.82
C GLU A 129 8.22 26.85 1.98
N VAL A 130 7.53 25.71 1.99
CA VAL A 130 6.68 25.31 3.12
C VAL A 130 7.49 25.20 4.42
N GLN A 131 8.70 24.65 4.36
CA GLN A 131 9.57 24.56 5.53
C GLN A 131 9.97 25.93 6.05
N LYS A 132 10.31 26.89 5.18
CA LYS A 132 10.66 28.26 5.56
C LYS A 132 9.51 28.99 6.26
N ILE A 133 8.27 28.80 5.79
CA ILE A 133 7.09 29.39 6.44
C ILE A 133 6.94 28.83 7.86
N LYS A 134 7.04 27.50 8.01
CA LYS A 134 6.93 26.84 9.33
C LYS A 134 8.01 27.26 10.33
N THR A 135 9.22 27.60 9.88
CA THR A 135 10.27 28.08 10.78
C THR A 135 10.08 29.55 11.14
N LYS A 136 9.65 30.41 10.20
CA LYS A 136 9.36 31.82 10.52
C LYS A 136 8.24 31.98 11.54
N GLU A 137 7.19 31.18 11.45
CA GLU A 137 6.09 31.16 12.43
C GLU A 137 6.51 30.71 13.85
N LYS A 138 7.72 30.16 14.03
CA LYS A 138 8.25 29.77 15.35
C LYS A 138 9.16 30.82 15.97
N GLU A 139 9.55 31.85 15.22
CA GLU A 139 10.45 32.92 15.67
C GLU A 139 9.71 34.20 16.08
N GLU A 140 8.38 34.25 15.90
CA GLU A 140 7.46 35.27 16.43
C GLU A 140 6.70 34.75 17.66
#